data_AF-A0A7X0GXE2-F1
#
_entry.id   AF-A0A7X0GXE2-F1
#
_cell.length_a   1.000
_cell.length_b   1.000
_cell.length_c   1.000
_cell.angle_alpha   90.00
_cell.angle_beta   90.00
_cell.angle_gamma   90.00
#
_symmetry.space_group_name_H-M   'P 1'
#
loop_
_entity.id
_entity.type
_entity.pdbx_description
1 polymer ?
#
loop_
_entity_poly.entity_id
_entity_poly.type
_entity_poly.pdbx_seq_one_letter_code
_entity_poly.pdbx_strand_id
1 'polypeptide(L)'
;MNMHTRIDLPQGVHHWTHDGSSLPDWVKSDVRGEMSPNGTFLIKTPVGTARVHLGNVVIQHQGDLWCRNAEEVPDLVACLRAEELDNVTAIGPGKSAQFGTKSKSAAKKGFRAIVGAPPIIEWVAPEHLSVDPTYQRSIDNEASRRLIASIAASFDWRLFSSLIVSARPDGSRVIIDGQHRWAAAVRRGDLVHLPCCSFSYRTPADEARMFIAANRARKAMNRLDDFYAALAAGDEDALEINRLVTEAGLSVSRSMSVVARKPGEITFTSSIATALRRHGDQVVSAALTSMAEAFSGTMVAQGSSVFNALILLFAEPPKGFDPDALAPALRRVDSGGFRNIIRDLQGSEERAVALRIAIEAAMLCEPIVEAA
;
A
#
# COMPACT_ATOMS: atom_id res chain seq x y z
N MET A 1 40.24 9.05 35.88
CA MET A 1 41.12 8.13 35.12
C MET A 1 40.36 7.74 33.86
N ASN A 2 40.44 8.57 32.82
CA ASN A 2 39.60 8.44 31.62
C ASN A 2 40.22 7.42 30.67
N MET A 3 39.65 6.23 30.61
CA MET A 3 39.92 5.28 29.53
C MET A 3 39.29 5.83 28.25
N HIS A 4 40.06 6.59 27.46
CA HIS A 4 39.76 6.80 26.06
C HIS A 4 39.98 5.47 25.35
N THR A 5 38.91 4.68 25.19
CA THR A 5 38.91 3.50 24.31
C THR A 5 39.24 4.00 22.91
N ARG A 6 40.47 3.75 22.47
CA ARG A 6 40.96 4.20 21.17
C ARG A 6 40.30 3.34 20.10
N ILE A 7 39.22 3.86 19.50
CA ILE A 7 38.52 3.21 18.39
C ILE A 7 39.44 3.27 17.17
N ASP A 8 39.84 2.11 16.65
CA ASP A 8 40.74 2.00 15.50
C ASP A 8 39.95 2.20 14.19
N LEU A 9 40.04 3.40 13.64
CA LEU A 9 39.21 3.87 12.53
C LEU A 9 39.96 3.81 11.18
N PRO A 10 39.25 3.53 10.05
CA PRO A 10 39.81 3.64 8.71
C PRO A 10 40.38 5.05 8.41
N GLN A 11 41.28 5.15 7.43
CA GLN A 11 41.76 6.45 6.95
C GLN A 11 40.58 7.31 6.47
N GLY A 12 40.51 8.57 6.92
CA GLY A 12 39.45 9.51 6.54
C GLY A 12 38.15 9.39 7.33
N VAL A 13 38.10 8.59 8.40
CA VAL A 13 36.96 8.52 9.32
C VAL A 13 37.24 9.35 10.58
N HIS A 14 36.40 10.38 10.80
CA HIS A 14 36.44 11.18 12.02
C HIS A 14 35.32 10.73 12.97
N HIS A 15 35.56 10.76 14.28
CA HIS A 15 34.52 10.51 15.27
C HIS A 15 34.56 11.54 16.39
N TRP A 16 33.40 11.78 16.99
CA TRP A 16 33.25 12.60 18.19
C TRP A 16 32.14 12.02 19.06
N THR A 17 32.39 11.96 20.37
CA THR A 17 31.42 11.49 21.35
C THR A 17 30.75 12.69 22.00
N HIS A 18 29.42 12.71 22.05
CA HIS A 18 28.67 13.75 22.73
C HIS A 18 28.70 13.54 24.25
N ASP A 19 29.77 13.96 24.89
CA ASP A 19 30.00 13.89 26.34
C ASP A 19 29.70 15.22 27.06
N GLY A 20 29.11 16.19 26.35
CA GLY A 20 28.91 17.56 26.83
C GLY A 20 30.05 18.52 26.44
N SER A 21 31.08 18.05 25.73
CA SER A 21 32.07 18.91 25.09
C SER A 21 31.47 19.79 23.99
N SER A 22 32.19 20.86 23.61
CA SER A 22 31.77 21.75 22.52
C SER A 22 31.73 21.00 21.19
N LEU A 23 30.70 21.27 20.38
CA LEU A 23 30.55 20.61 19.09
C LEU A 23 31.77 20.91 18.18
N PRO A 24 32.36 19.89 17.53
CA PRO A 24 33.38 20.10 16.50
C PRO A 24 32.81 20.83 15.28
N ASP A 25 33.63 21.61 14.60
CA ASP A 25 33.18 22.44 13.46
C ASP A 25 32.64 21.61 12.29
N TRP A 26 33.15 20.39 12.08
CA TRP A 26 32.67 19.44 11.07
C TRP A 26 31.32 18.78 11.42
N VAL A 27 30.87 18.86 12.68
CA VAL A 27 29.52 18.44 13.09
C VAL A 27 28.57 19.63 12.97
N LYS A 28 29.02 20.83 13.36
CA LYS A 28 28.20 22.06 13.35
C LYS A 28 27.60 22.37 11.98
N SER A 29 28.33 22.10 10.89
CA SER A 29 27.88 22.33 9.51
C SER A 29 26.58 21.61 9.15
N ASP A 30 26.30 20.49 9.83
CA ASP A 30 25.21 19.58 9.49
C ASP A 30 24.15 19.47 10.60
N VAL A 31 24.26 20.28 11.65
CA VAL A 31 23.24 20.41 12.69
C VAL A 31 22.00 21.10 12.11
N ARG A 32 20.81 20.57 12.46
CA ARG A 32 19.51 21.11 12.04
C ARG A 32 18.74 21.66 13.24
N GLY A 33 18.48 22.96 13.20
CA GLY A 33 17.74 23.68 14.24
C GLY A 33 18.59 23.98 15.47
N GLU A 34 17.94 24.48 16.52
CA GLU A 34 18.59 24.81 17.79
C GLU A 34 18.73 23.57 18.69
N MET A 35 19.74 23.57 19.55
CA MET A 35 19.90 22.53 20.58
C MET A 35 18.69 22.55 21.52
N SER A 36 18.11 21.38 21.73
CA SER A 36 17.01 21.22 22.69
C SER A 36 17.52 21.44 24.13
N PRO A 37 16.66 21.89 25.07
CA PRO A 37 17.05 22.17 26.46
C PRO A 37 17.67 20.98 27.21
N ASN A 38 17.41 19.75 26.73
CA ASN A 38 17.97 18.50 27.25
C ASN A 38 19.36 18.16 26.65
N GLY A 39 20.00 19.10 25.95
CA GLY A 39 21.32 18.91 25.33
C GLY A 39 21.32 18.06 24.05
N THR A 40 20.15 17.67 23.53
CA THR A 40 20.04 16.89 22.29
C THR A 40 19.93 17.79 21.06
N PHE A 41 20.43 17.32 19.92
CA PHE A 41 20.35 18.03 18.66
C PHE A 41 20.20 17.09 17.48
N LEU A 42 19.80 17.63 16.33
CA LEU A 42 19.59 16.87 15.12
C LEU A 42 20.76 17.07 14.15
N ILE A 43 21.25 16.00 13.55
CA ILE A 43 22.23 16.06 12.45
C ILE A 43 21.63 15.47 11.18
N LYS A 44 22.08 15.99 10.03
CA LYS A 44 21.78 15.39 8.73
C LYS A 44 22.64 14.15 8.51
N THR A 45 22.02 13.06 8.07
CA THR A 45 22.67 11.77 7.74
C THR A 45 22.19 11.30 6.36
N PRO A 46 22.87 10.33 5.71
CA PRO A 46 22.43 9.79 4.42
C PRO A 46 21.02 9.18 4.45
N VAL A 47 20.60 8.69 5.62
CA VAL A 47 19.30 8.04 5.85
C VAL A 47 18.21 8.98 6.38
N GLY A 48 18.48 10.29 6.45
CA GLY A 48 17.54 11.31 6.93
C GLY A 48 18.14 12.17 8.05
N THR A 49 17.39 12.38 9.12
CA THR A 49 17.85 13.18 10.27
C THR A 49 17.97 12.28 11.50
N ALA A 50 19.12 12.32 12.18
CA ALA A 50 19.36 11.56 13.40
C ALA A 50 19.42 12.49 14.61
N ARG A 51 18.87 12.05 15.74
CA ARG A 51 18.97 12.76 17.02
C ARG A 51 20.19 12.27 17.80
N VAL A 52 21.06 13.20 18.16
CA VAL A 52 22.26 12.95 18.96
C VAL A 52 21.90 13.16 20.43
N HIS A 53 21.98 12.08 21.20
CA HIS A 53 21.83 12.07 22.65
C HIS A 53 23.19 12.15 23.34
N LEU A 54 23.21 12.55 24.61
CA LEU A 54 24.42 12.49 25.43
C LEU A 54 24.90 11.02 25.51
N GLY A 55 26.17 10.77 25.22
CA GLY A 55 26.77 9.44 25.11
C GLY A 55 26.81 8.86 23.70
N ASN A 56 26.10 9.46 22.72
CA ASN A 56 26.16 9.00 21.33
C ASN A 56 27.49 9.37 20.69
N VAL A 57 27.93 8.52 19.75
CA VAL A 57 29.10 8.75 18.92
C VAL A 57 28.64 9.18 17.53
N VAL A 58 29.14 10.34 17.08
CA VAL A 58 28.96 10.85 15.72
C VAL A 58 30.19 10.48 14.91
N ILE A 59 29.99 9.90 13.72
CA ILE A 59 31.05 9.44 12.83
C ILE A 59 30.87 10.10 11.48
N GLN A 60 31.94 10.68 10.94
CA GLN A 60 32.01 11.21 9.57
C GLN A 60 32.78 10.25 8.68
N HIS A 61 32.18 9.86 7.56
CA HIS A 61 32.82 9.07 6.51
C HIS A 61 32.39 9.60 5.15
N GLN A 62 33.35 9.86 4.25
CA GLN A 62 33.11 10.42 2.90
C GLN A 62 32.24 11.70 2.87
N GLY A 63 32.30 12.52 3.92
CA GLY A 63 31.52 13.76 4.04
C GLY A 63 30.13 13.59 4.63
N ASP A 64 29.68 12.35 4.86
CA ASP A 64 28.39 12.04 5.47
C ASP A 64 28.53 11.75 6.98
N LEU A 65 27.54 12.18 7.76
CA LEU A 65 27.49 11.95 9.20
C LEU A 65 26.57 10.78 9.56
N TRP A 66 26.99 10.04 10.58
CA TRP A 66 26.25 8.95 11.21
C TRP A 66 26.24 9.16 12.72
N CYS A 67 25.14 8.78 13.40
CA CYS A 67 25.03 8.80 14.85
C CYS A 67 24.67 7.40 15.35
N ARG A 68 25.43 6.89 16.33
CA ARG A 68 25.22 5.57 16.95
C ARG A 68 25.45 5.62 18.45
N ASN A 69 24.93 4.63 19.16
CA ASN A 69 25.37 4.38 20.53
C ASN A 69 26.81 3.88 20.52
N ALA A 70 27.58 4.13 21.59
CA ALA A 70 28.99 3.73 21.66
C ALA A 70 29.22 2.22 21.43
N GLU A 71 28.26 1.39 21.85
CA GLU A 71 28.29 -0.07 21.69
C GLU A 71 28.10 -0.53 20.23
N GLU A 72 27.45 0.28 19.39
CA GLU A 72 27.11 -0.02 17.99
C GLU A 72 28.16 0.52 16.99
N VAL A 73 29.16 1.26 17.49
CA VAL A 73 30.22 1.86 16.66
C VAL A 73 31.07 0.80 15.94
N PRO A 74 31.50 -0.31 16.58
CA PRO A 74 32.30 -1.32 15.89
C PRO A 74 31.58 -1.91 14.67
N ASP A 75 30.28 -2.15 14.77
CA ASP A 75 29.47 -2.71 13.69
C ASP A 75 29.31 -1.72 12.53
N LEU A 76 29.08 -0.44 12.84
CA LEU A 76 29.03 0.61 11.82
C LEU A 76 30.38 0.77 11.09
N VAL A 77 31.50 0.75 11.83
CA VAL A 77 32.85 0.83 11.22
C VAL A 77 33.14 -0.39 10.34
N ALA A 78 32.69 -1.58 10.74
CA ALA A 78 32.77 -2.78 9.90
C ALA A 78 31.92 -2.66 8.62
N CYS A 79 30.73 -2.06 8.70
CA CYS A 79 29.87 -1.79 7.55
C CYS A 79 30.49 -0.79 6.57
N LEU A 80 31.04 0.33 7.08
CA LEU A 80 31.68 1.35 6.24
C LEU A 80 32.92 0.80 5.51
N ARG A 81 33.69 -0.09 6.15
CA ARG A 81 34.79 -0.82 5.51
C ARG A 81 34.32 -1.74 4.38
N ALA A 82 33.10 -2.26 4.45
CA ALA A 82 32.50 -3.09 3.41
C ALA A 82 31.91 -2.25 2.25
N GLU A 83 31.41 -1.05 2.53
CA GLU A 83 30.89 -0.12 1.51
C GLU A 83 31.98 0.44 0.57
N GLU A 84 33.23 0.59 1.03
CA GLU A 84 34.37 0.93 0.16
C GLU A 84 34.63 -0.13 -0.94
N LEU A 85 34.16 -1.37 -0.75
CA LEU A 85 34.32 -2.46 -1.71
C LEU A 85 33.15 -2.63 -2.69
N ASP A 86 31.95 -2.15 -2.36
CA ASP A 86 30.73 -2.43 -3.13
C ASP A 86 29.84 -1.18 -3.26
N ASN A 87 30.10 -0.38 -4.30
CA ASN A 87 29.24 0.74 -4.70
C ASN A 87 27.87 0.21 -5.20
N VAL A 88 26.92 -0.01 -4.30
CA VAL A 88 25.51 -0.24 -4.63
C VAL A 88 24.69 0.99 -4.26
N THR A 89 24.26 1.71 -5.30
CA THR A 89 23.49 2.94 -5.17
C THR A 89 22.01 2.67 -4.85
N ALA A 90 21.56 3.32 -3.77
CA ALA A 90 20.20 3.74 -3.44
C ALA A 90 19.12 2.67 -3.17
N ILE A 91 18.89 2.38 -1.88
CA ILE A 91 17.61 1.86 -1.37
C ILE A 91 17.11 2.81 -0.26
N GLY A 92 16.39 3.85 -0.68
CA GLY A 92 15.63 4.75 0.18
C GLY A 92 14.12 4.65 -0.09
N PRO A 93 13.25 5.35 0.67
CA PRO A 93 11.81 5.33 0.43
C PRO A 93 11.52 6.08 -0.87
N GLY A 94 11.50 5.35 -1.98
CA GLY A 94 11.09 5.89 -3.27
C GLY A 94 9.68 6.45 -3.14
N LYS A 95 9.55 7.75 -3.42
CA LYS A 95 8.27 8.40 -3.70
C LYS A 95 7.46 7.49 -4.62
N SER A 96 6.18 7.34 -4.33
CA SER A 96 5.19 6.82 -5.26
C SER A 96 5.50 7.37 -6.65
N ALA A 97 5.89 6.48 -7.57
CA ALA A 97 6.25 6.85 -8.93
C ALA A 97 5.02 7.50 -9.56
N GLN A 98 5.06 8.81 -9.59
CA GLN A 98 4.10 9.65 -10.26
C GLN A 98 4.45 9.62 -11.75
N PHE A 99 3.42 9.40 -12.56
CA PHE A 99 3.28 9.77 -13.97
C PHE A 99 3.71 8.80 -15.08
N GLY A 100 2.74 8.64 -16.00
CA GLY A 100 3.04 8.65 -17.42
C GLY A 100 3.80 9.92 -17.77
N THR A 101 5.06 9.74 -18.16
CA THR A 101 5.77 10.63 -19.07
C THR A 101 6.31 9.75 -20.20
N LYS A 102 6.23 10.30 -21.41
CA LYS A 102 6.48 9.61 -22.69
C LYS A 102 7.81 8.84 -22.64
N SER A 103 7.72 7.54 -22.89
CA SER A 103 8.88 6.65 -22.96
C SER A 103 9.79 7.08 -24.12
N LYS A 104 11.00 7.55 -23.81
CA LYS A 104 12.08 7.63 -24.79
C LYS A 104 12.44 6.21 -25.20
N SER A 105 12.66 6.02 -26.51
CA SER A 105 12.99 4.76 -27.18
C SER A 105 13.78 3.78 -26.31
N ALA A 106 13.17 2.63 -26.04
CA ALA A 106 13.76 1.57 -25.24
C ALA A 106 14.95 0.95 -26.00
N ALA A 107 16.16 1.41 -25.69
CA ALA A 107 17.36 0.61 -25.96
C ALA A 107 17.20 -0.73 -25.23
N LYS A 108 17.49 -1.85 -25.91
CA LYS A 108 17.48 -3.19 -25.30
C LYS A 108 18.47 -3.21 -24.13
N LYS A 109 17.97 -2.99 -22.90
CA LYS A 109 18.76 -3.13 -21.68
C LYS A 109 19.07 -4.62 -21.52
N GLY A 110 20.36 -4.96 -21.55
CA GLY A 110 20.82 -6.30 -21.16
C GLY A 110 20.42 -6.62 -19.71
N PHE A 111 20.29 -7.90 -19.39
CA PHE A 111 20.05 -8.35 -18.02
C PHE A 111 21.26 -7.98 -17.15
N ARG A 112 21.01 -7.59 -15.89
CA ARG A 112 22.09 -7.41 -14.91
C ARG A 112 22.71 -8.76 -14.56
N ALA A 113 23.94 -8.75 -14.06
CA ALA A 113 24.57 -9.94 -13.52
C ALA A 113 23.69 -10.58 -12.42
N ILE A 114 23.69 -11.91 -12.36
CA ILE A 114 23.00 -12.68 -11.33
C ILE A 114 23.66 -12.39 -9.98
N VAL A 115 22.85 -12.21 -8.94
CA VAL A 115 23.31 -11.96 -7.56
C VAL A 115 22.75 -13.04 -6.65
N GLY A 116 23.61 -13.59 -5.79
CA GLY A 116 23.23 -14.62 -4.81
C GLY A 116 23.19 -16.04 -5.36
N ALA A 117 23.01 -17.00 -4.45
CA ALA A 117 22.79 -18.41 -4.79
C ALA A 117 21.29 -18.69 -4.98
N PRO A 118 20.91 -19.72 -5.77
CA PRO A 118 19.54 -20.20 -5.82
C PRO A 118 19.03 -20.62 -4.43
N PRO A 119 17.72 -20.49 -4.14
CA PRO A 119 17.15 -20.94 -2.88
C PRO A 119 17.15 -22.46 -2.78
N ILE A 120 17.10 -22.95 -1.54
CA ILE A 120 16.78 -24.34 -1.23
C ILE A 120 15.28 -24.45 -0.99
N ILE A 121 14.61 -25.38 -1.66
CA ILE A 121 13.21 -25.70 -1.41
C ILE A 121 13.15 -26.87 -0.43
N GLU A 122 12.60 -26.65 0.76
CA GLU A 122 12.58 -27.64 1.83
C GLU A 122 11.26 -27.67 2.60
N TRP A 123 10.97 -28.80 3.24
CA TRP A 123 9.85 -28.97 4.16
C TRP A 123 10.37 -28.84 5.58
N VAL A 124 9.92 -27.82 6.31
CA VAL A 124 10.44 -27.50 7.65
C VAL A 124 9.33 -27.62 8.68
N ALA A 125 9.62 -28.30 9.80
CA ALA A 125 8.68 -28.38 10.91
C ALA A 125 8.40 -26.98 11.50
N PRO A 126 7.14 -26.61 11.81
CA PRO A 126 6.80 -25.29 12.32
C PRO A 126 7.62 -24.87 13.55
N GLU A 127 7.97 -25.80 14.43
CA GLU A 127 8.79 -25.55 15.63
C GLU A 127 10.26 -25.21 15.34
N HIS A 128 10.76 -25.53 14.14
CA HIS A 128 12.11 -25.16 13.71
C HIS A 128 12.18 -23.79 13.03
N LEU A 129 11.06 -23.09 12.94
CA LEU A 129 10.97 -21.76 12.35
C LEU A 129 10.80 -20.71 13.45
N SER A 130 11.50 -19.59 13.30
CA SER A 130 11.42 -18.44 14.22
C SER A 130 11.19 -17.13 13.47
N VAL A 131 10.89 -16.07 14.22
CA VAL A 131 10.67 -14.71 13.70
C VAL A 131 11.65 -13.78 14.40
N ASP A 132 12.32 -12.92 13.66
CA ASP A 132 13.19 -11.89 14.22
C ASP A 132 12.36 -10.64 14.58
N PRO A 133 12.25 -10.28 15.87
CA PRO A 133 11.41 -9.16 16.30
C PRO A 133 12.01 -7.79 15.96
N THR A 134 13.29 -7.70 15.56
CA THR A 134 13.98 -6.42 15.36
C THR A 134 13.46 -5.63 14.15
N TYR A 135 12.99 -6.33 13.11
CA TYR A 135 12.52 -5.69 11.87
C TYR A 135 11.18 -6.23 11.35
N GLN A 136 10.60 -7.26 11.98
CA GLN A 136 9.29 -7.82 11.59
C GLN A 136 8.12 -7.18 12.33
N ARG A 137 6.93 -7.26 11.73
CA ARG A 137 5.72 -6.68 12.30
C ARG A 137 5.18 -7.57 13.42
N SER A 138 4.76 -6.96 14.53
CA SER A 138 3.97 -7.69 15.52
C SER A 138 2.64 -8.15 14.90
N ILE A 139 2.28 -9.39 15.19
CA ILE A 139 1.01 -10.01 14.80
C ILE A 139 -0.01 -10.01 15.96
N ASP A 140 0.27 -9.25 17.03
CA ASP A 140 -0.55 -9.20 18.26
C ASP A 140 -1.69 -8.17 18.17
N ASN A 141 -1.91 -7.55 17.01
CA ASN A 141 -3.08 -6.73 16.78
C ASN A 141 -4.31 -7.59 16.43
N GLU A 142 -5.50 -7.05 16.67
CA GLU A 142 -6.76 -7.76 16.45
C GLU A 142 -6.96 -8.22 15.01
N ALA A 143 -6.60 -7.36 14.03
CA ALA A 143 -6.69 -7.69 12.62
C ALA A 143 -5.83 -8.92 12.25
N SER A 144 -4.60 -8.99 12.76
CA SER A 144 -3.70 -10.12 12.54
C SER A 144 -4.22 -11.39 13.20
N ARG A 145 -4.75 -11.32 14.43
CA ARG A 145 -5.37 -12.47 15.10
C ARG A 145 -6.56 -13.02 14.32
N ARG A 146 -7.43 -12.14 13.80
CA ARG A 146 -8.57 -12.54 12.96
C ARG A 146 -8.10 -13.20 11.66
N LEU A 147 -7.08 -12.64 11.00
CA LEU A 147 -6.50 -13.21 9.79
C LEU A 147 -5.91 -14.61 10.05
N ILE A 148 -5.12 -14.77 11.12
CA ILE A 148 -4.54 -16.05 11.52
C ILE A 148 -5.63 -17.09 11.79
N ALA A 149 -6.68 -16.71 12.54
CA ALA A 149 -7.80 -17.60 12.81
C ALA A 149 -8.54 -18.01 11.52
N SER A 150 -8.73 -17.08 10.59
CA SER A 150 -9.36 -17.34 9.29
C SER A 150 -8.53 -18.32 8.45
N ILE A 151 -7.22 -18.09 8.32
CA ILE A 151 -6.31 -19.00 7.59
C ILE A 151 -6.31 -20.39 8.24
N ALA A 152 -6.28 -20.46 9.58
CA ALA A 152 -6.27 -21.75 10.28
C ALA A 152 -7.57 -22.53 10.07
N ALA A 153 -8.73 -21.85 10.14
CA ALA A 153 -10.05 -22.46 10.00
C ALA A 153 -10.34 -22.92 8.56
N SER A 154 -9.93 -22.14 7.57
CA SER A 154 -10.17 -22.41 6.14
C SER A 154 -8.86 -22.77 5.41
N PHE A 155 -8.00 -23.55 6.09
CA PHE A 155 -6.69 -23.88 5.54
C PHE A 155 -6.82 -24.69 4.26
N ASP A 156 -6.14 -24.24 3.20
CA ASP A 156 -6.10 -24.89 1.90
C ASP A 156 -4.67 -24.86 1.36
N TRP A 157 -4.09 -26.04 1.12
CA TRP A 157 -2.76 -26.17 0.55
C TRP A 157 -2.61 -25.46 -0.81
N ARG A 158 -3.68 -25.35 -1.59
CA ARG A 158 -3.70 -24.63 -2.88
C ARG A 158 -3.50 -23.13 -2.72
N LEU A 159 -3.84 -22.58 -1.54
CA LEU A 159 -3.64 -21.17 -1.19
C LEU A 159 -2.37 -20.96 -0.35
N PHE A 160 -1.75 -22.03 0.15
CA PHE A 160 -0.55 -21.98 0.96
C PHE A 160 0.70 -21.85 0.09
N SER A 161 1.13 -20.62 -0.17
CA SER A 161 2.44 -20.35 -0.78
C SER A 161 3.58 -20.57 0.22
N SER A 162 4.71 -21.07 -0.27
CA SER A 162 5.91 -21.35 0.53
C SER A 162 6.34 -20.16 1.37
N LEU A 163 6.81 -20.42 2.59
CA LEU A 163 7.40 -19.40 3.44
C LEU A 163 8.76 -18.99 2.87
N ILE A 164 9.11 -17.71 2.95
CA ILE A 164 10.46 -17.25 2.63
C ILE A 164 11.25 -17.25 3.93
N VAL A 165 12.38 -17.94 3.97
CA VAL A 165 13.16 -18.19 5.19
C VAL A 165 14.61 -17.79 4.99
N SER A 166 15.23 -17.20 6.00
CA SER A 166 16.66 -17.01 6.15
C SER A 166 17.25 -18.22 6.85
N ALA A 167 18.10 -18.98 6.16
CA ALA A 167 18.92 -20.02 6.74
C ALA A 167 20.24 -19.39 7.22
N ARG A 168 20.35 -19.17 8.52
CA ARG A 168 21.51 -18.50 9.14
C ARG A 168 22.64 -19.50 9.42
N PRO A 169 23.91 -19.04 9.51
CA PRO A 169 25.06 -19.91 9.75
C PRO A 169 25.01 -20.71 11.07
N ASP A 170 24.27 -20.22 12.07
CA ASP A 170 24.05 -20.89 13.35
C ASP A 170 23.01 -22.03 13.27
N GLY A 171 22.47 -22.31 12.08
CA GLY A 171 21.45 -23.32 11.84
C GLY A 171 20.03 -22.84 12.10
N SER A 172 19.83 -21.60 12.55
CA SER A 172 18.50 -21.04 12.75
C SER A 172 17.82 -20.73 11.42
N ARG A 173 16.50 -20.94 11.39
CA ARG A 173 15.64 -20.65 10.24
C ARG A 173 14.65 -19.54 10.59
N VAL A 174 14.95 -18.33 10.13
CA VAL A 174 14.16 -17.13 10.44
C VAL A 174 13.22 -16.81 9.29
N ILE A 175 11.92 -16.76 9.56
CA ILE A 175 10.89 -16.41 8.59
C ILE A 175 11.09 -14.96 8.14
N ILE A 176 11.17 -14.71 6.84
CA ILE A 176 11.17 -13.37 6.24
C ILE A 176 9.76 -13.01 5.76
N ASP A 177 9.05 -13.94 5.11
CA ASP A 177 7.68 -13.72 4.62
C ASP A 177 6.79 -14.94 4.92
N GLY A 178 5.55 -14.66 5.34
CA GLY A 178 4.57 -15.69 5.67
C GLY A 178 4.34 -15.92 7.17
N GLN A 179 4.71 -14.97 8.03
CA GLN A 179 4.50 -15.04 9.48
C GLN A 179 3.05 -15.41 9.88
N HIS A 180 2.03 -14.82 9.26
CA HIS A 180 0.63 -15.17 9.54
C HIS A 180 0.27 -16.60 9.13
N ARG A 181 0.84 -17.12 8.04
CA ARG A 181 0.65 -18.50 7.55
C ARG A 181 1.30 -19.50 8.49
N TRP A 182 2.52 -19.21 8.93
CA TRP A 182 3.21 -20.00 9.95
C TRP A 182 2.43 -20.01 11.27
N ALA A 183 2.00 -18.85 11.77
CA ALA A 183 1.22 -18.76 13.00
C ALA A 183 -0.12 -19.51 12.89
N ALA A 184 -0.77 -19.48 11.72
CA ALA A 184 -1.98 -20.26 11.47
C ALA A 184 -1.71 -21.76 11.47
N ALA A 185 -0.60 -22.21 10.87
CA ALA A 185 -0.18 -23.60 10.92
C ALA A 185 0.10 -24.09 12.35
N VAL A 186 0.87 -23.30 13.12
CA VAL A 186 1.12 -23.55 14.55
C VAL A 186 -0.19 -23.64 15.33
N ARG A 187 -1.13 -22.72 15.06
CA ARG A 187 -2.45 -22.71 15.70
C ARG A 187 -3.27 -23.98 15.40
N ARG A 188 -3.15 -24.56 14.20
CA ARG A 188 -3.86 -25.80 13.86
C ARG A 188 -3.26 -27.00 14.58
N GLY A 189 -1.94 -27.04 14.74
CA GLY A 189 -1.22 -28.09 15.46
C GLY A 189 -1.16 -29.45 14.76
N ASP A 190 -1.79 -29.62 13.59
CA ASP A 190 -1.83 -30.86 12.82
C ASP A 190 -0.90 -30.86 11.59
N LEU A 191 -0.24 -29.74 11.30
CA LEU A 191 0.67 -29.59 10.15
C LEU A 191 2.11 -29.89 10.56
N VAL A 192 2.62 -31.04 10.12
CA VAL A 192 3.96 -31.53 10.50
C VAL A 192 5.09 -30.75 9.83
N HIS A 193 4.89 -30.29 8.59
CA HIS A 193 5.90 -29.54 7.84
C HIS A 193 5.25 -28.44 6.99
N LEU A 194 5.98 -27.36 6.77
CA LEU A 194 5.61 -26.26 5.89
C LEU A 194 6.62 -26.12 4.75
N PRO A 195 6.16 -25.87 3.51
CA PRO A 195 7.06 -25.62 2.39
C PRO A 195 7.78 -24.28 2.59
N CYS A 196 9.10 -24.29 2.48
CA CYS A 196 9.96 -23.13 2.67
C CYS A 196 10.91 -22.97 1.48
N CYS A 197 11.08 -21.72 1.04
CA CYS A 197 12.17 -21.28 0.18
C CYS A 197 13.23 -20.63 1.07
N SER A 198 14.30 -21.37 1.35
CA SER A 198 15.37 -20.95 2.24
C SER A 198 16.50 -20.28 1.46
N PHE A 199 16.90 -19.11 1.94
CA PHE A 199 17.99 -18.30 1.40
C PHE A 199 19.06 -18.09 2.46
N SER A 200 20.32 -18.08 2.06
CA SER A 200 21.43 -17.71 2.94
C SER A 200 21.89 -16.29 2.63
N TYR A 201 22.05 -15.48 3.66
CA TYR A 201 22.50 -14.10 3.57
C TYR A 201 23.84 -13.94 4.30
N ARG A 202 24.66 -12.97 3.88
CA ARG A 202 25.97 -12.72 4.51
C ARG A 202 25.82 -11.97 5.84
N THR A 203 24.85 -11.07 5.92
CA THR A 203 24.61 -10.25 7.11
C THR A 203 23.11 -10.14 7.44
N PRO A 204 22.73 -9.87 8.71
CA PRO A 204 21.35 -9.53 9.07
C PRO A 204 20.81 -8.31 8.32
N ALA A 205 21.68 -7.38 7.91
CA ALA A 205 21.31 -6.23 7.11
C ALA A 205 20.85 -6.64 5.69
N ASP A 206 21.50 -7.63 5.07
CA ASP A 206 21.09 -8.18 3.77
C ASP A 206 19.71 -8.85 3.86
N GLU A 207 19.48 -9.60 4.94
CA GLU A 207 18.19 -10.24 5.27
C GLU A 207 17.07 -9.19 5.38
N ALA A 208 17.29 -8.11 6.16
CA ALA A 208 16.34 -7.01 6.31
C ALA A 208 16.10 -6.24 4.99
N ARG A 209 17.12 -6.04 4.15
CA ARG A 209 16.96 -5.44 2.82
C ARG A 209 16.08 -6.31 1.93
N MET A 210 16.25 -7.64 1.97
CA MET A 210 15.41 -8.56 1.22
C MET A 210 13.97 -8.57 1.73
N PHE A 211 13.76 -8.51 3.04
CA PHE A 211 12.44 -8.35 3.64
C PHE A 211 11.70 -7.13 3.07
N ILE A 212 12.36 -5.98 3.03
CA ILE A 212 11.80 -4.74 2.48
C ILE A 212 11.49 -4.90 0.99
N ALA A 213 12.43 -5.44 0.21
CA ALA A 213 12.28 -5.61 -1.23
C ALA A 213 11.11 -6.55 -1.57
N ALA A 214 11.03 -7.72 -0.92
CA ALA A 214 9.98 -8.71 -1.13
C ALA A 214 8.59 -8.16 -0.78
N ASN A 215 8.47 -7.44 0.34
CA ASN A 215 7.19 -6.83 0.75
C ASN A 215 6.78 -5.67 -0.16
N ARG A 216 7.72 -4.84 -0.62
CA ARG A 216 7.42 -3.69 -1.50
C ARG A 216 7.14 -4.10 -2.94
N ALA A 217 7.75 -5.18 -3.41
CA ALA A 217 7.51 -5.70 -4.76
C ALA A 217 6.10 -6.30 -4.92
N ARG A 218 5.43 -6.66 -3.83
CA ARG A 218 4.04 -7.13 -3.87
C ARG A 218 3.12 -6.01 -4.34
N LYS A 219 2.69 -6.12 -5.60
CA LYS A 219 1.58 -5.34 -6.12
C LYS A 219 0.28 -5.96 -5.62
N ALA A 220 -0.47 -5.22 -4.80
CA ALA A 220 -1.81 -5.65 -4.41
C ALA A 220 -2.68 -5.85 -5.67
N MET A 221 -3.46 -6.92 -5.68
CA MET A 221 -4.48 -7.12 -6.72
C MET A 221 -5.44 -5.94 -6.66
N ASN A 222 -5.82 -5.41 -7.83
CA ASN A 222 -6.75 -4.31 -7.88
C ASN A 222 -8.18 -4.87 -7.77
N ARG A 223 -9.11 -4.09 -7.22
CA ARG A 223 -10.50 -4.54 -6.99
C ARG A 223 -11.23 -5.03 -8.25
N LEU A 224 -10.89 -4.52 -9.43
CA LEU A 224 -11.41 -5.03 -10.69
C LEU A 224 -10.83 -6.41 -11.05
N ASP A 225 -9.54 -6.62 -10.78
CA ASP A 225 -8.92 -7.93 -10.98
C ASP A 225 -9.56 -8.96 -10.02
N ASP A 226 -9.82 -8.56 -8.77
CA ASP A 226 -10.58 -9.37 -7.80
C ASP A 226 -11.98 -9.71 -8.34
N PHE A 227 -12.71 -8.73 -8.87
CA PHE A 227 -14.05 -8.92 -9.43
C PHE A 227 -14.05 -9.88 -10.63
N TYR A 228 -13.12 -9.74 -11.56
CA TYR A 228 -13.01 -10.65 -12.70
C TYR A 228 -12.57 -12.07 -12.30
N ALA A 229 -11.73 -12.19 -11.26
CA ALA A 229 -11.40 -13.49 -10.69
C ALA A 229 -12.63 -14.14 -10.04
N ALA A 230 -13.44 -13.37 -9.31
CA ALA A 230 -14.70 -13.84 -8.73
C ALA A 230 -15.70 -14.31 -9.80
N LEU A 231 -15.84 -13.55 -10.90
CA LEU A 231 -16.64 -13.97 -12.06
C LEU A 231 -16.16 -15.29 -12.66
N ALA A 232 -14.85 -15.44 -12.87
CA ALA A 232 -14.28 -16.67 -13.40
C ALA A 232 -14.44 -17.86 -12.43
N ALA A 233 -14.49 -17.59 -11.13
CA ALA A 233 -14.74 -18.59 -10.09
C ALA A 233 -16.23 -18.95 -9.92
N GLY A 234 -17.14 -18.26 -10.62
CA GLY A 234 -18.58 -18.49 -10.51
C GLY A 234 -19.20 -17.97 -9.21
N ASP A 235 -18.60 -16.94 -8.60
CA ASP A 235 -19.15 -16.28 -7.42
C ASP A 235 -20.53 -15.65 -7.73
N GLU A 236 -21.56 -16.03 -6.97
CA GLU A 236 -22.96 -15.65 -7.24
C GLU A 236 -23.17 -14.13 -7.15
N ASP A 237 -22.58 -13.47 -6.15
CA ASP A 237 -22.63 -12.02 -5.98
C ASP A 237 -21.99 -11.31 -7.19
N ALA A 238 -20.82 -11.77 -7.63
CA ALA A 238 -20.13 -11.19 -8.79
C ALA A 238 -20.93 -11.38 -10.09
N LEU A 239 -21.51 -12.57 -10.31
CA LEU A 239 -22.35 -12.88 -11.46
C LEU A 239 -23.60 -11.99 -11.50
N GLU A 240 -24.25 -11.80 -10.36
CA GLU A 240 -25.44 -10.97 -10.23
C GLU A 240 -25.14 -9.49 -10.49
N ILE A 241 -24.04 -8.97 -9.95
CA ILE A 241 -23.56 -7.62 -10.26
C ILE A 241 -23.30 -7.48 -11.76
N ASN A 242 -22.65 -8.47 -12.39
CA ASN A 242 -22.35 -8.41 -13.81
C ASN A 242 -23.62 -8.47 -14.68
N ARG A 243 -24.62 -9.28 -14.27
CA ARG A 243 -25.94 -9.32 -14.91
C ARG A 243 -26.58 -7.94 -14.91
N LEU A 244 -26.73 -7.33 -13.73
CA LEU A 244 -27.35 -6.01 -13.55
C LEU A 244 -26.66 -4.91 -14.36
N VAL A 245 -25.32 -4.90 -14.34
CA VAL A 245 -24.53 -3.93 -15.09
C VAL A 245 -24.75 -4.11 -16.60
N THR A 246 -24.74 -5.36 -17.08
CA THR A 246 -24.90 -5.66 -18.51
C THR A 246 -26.32 -5.37 -19.01
N GLU A 247 -27.34 -5.70 -18.22
CA GLU A 247 -28.75 -5.42 -18.54
C GLU A 247 -29.03 -3.91 -18.63
N ALA A 248 -28.37 -3.10 -17.81
CA ALA A 248 -28.42 -1.64 -17.91
C ALA A 248 -27.66 -1.07 -19.11
N GLY A 249 -27.01 -1.90 -19.93
CA GLY A 249 -26.19 -1.45 -21.07
C GLY A 249 -24.81 -0.91 -20.68
N LEU A 250 -24.36 -1.17 -19.45
CA LEU A 250 -23.05 -0.78 -18.94
C LEU A 250 -22.08 -1.97 -18.97
N SER A 251 -20.80 -1.71 -18.69
CA SER A 251 -19.79 -2.76 -18.53
C SER A 251 -18.80 -2.44 -17.41
N VAL A 252 -18.20 -3.46 -16.80
CA VAL A 252 -17.17 -3.26 -15.77
C VAL A 252 -15.81 -3.05 -16.45
N SER A 253 -15.12 -1.95 -16.18
CA SER A 253 -13.81 -1.68 -16.80
C SER A 253 -12.78 -2.76 -16.44
N ARG A 254 -11.80 -2.97 -17.32
CA ARG A 254 -10.63 -3.84 -17.08
C ARG A 254 -9.46 -3.09 -16.43
N SER A 255 -9.58 -1.78 -16.24
CA SER A 255 -8.51 -0.94 -15.72
C SER A 255 -9.02 0.14 -14.78
N MET A 256 -8.21 0.45 -13.77
CA MET A 256 -8.42 1.61 -12.89
C MET A 256 -8.01 2.94 -13.54
N SER A 257 -7.34 2.90 -14.70
CA SER A 257 -6.92 4.10 -15.40
C SER A 257 -8.12 4.88 -15.93
N VAL A 258 -8.28 6.12 -15.48
CA VAL A 258 -9.30 7.05 -16.01
C VAL A 258 -9.10 7.31 -17.50
N VAL A 259 -7.84 7.38 -17.96
CA VAL A 259 -7.52 7.67 -19.37
C VAL A 259 -7.87 6.50 -20.29
N ALA A 260 -7.80 5.26 -19.78
CA ALA A 260 -8.09 4.07 -20.57
C ALA A 260 -9.56 3.66 -20.53
N ARG A 261 -10.37 4.31 -19.70
CA ARG A 261 -11.78 3.97 -19.49
C ARG A 261 -12.62 4.44 -20.67
N LYS A 262 -13.53 3.59 -21.14
CA LYS A 262 -14.45 3.91 -22.23
C LYS A 262 -15.79 4.43 -21.70
N PRO A 263 -16.56 5.17 -22.51
CA PRO A 263 -17.96 5.45 -22.20
C PRO A 263 -18.74 4.17 -21.88
N GLY A 264 -19.65 4.24 -20.91
CA GLY A 264 -20.40 3.07 -20.42
C GLY A 264 -19.61 2.10 -19.53
N GLU A 265 -18.31 2.32 -19.29
CA GLU A 265 -17.54 1.52 -18.33
C GLU A 265 -17.64 2.07 -16.89
N ILE A 266 -17.93 1.19 -15.95
CA ILE A 266 -17.96 1.48 -14.50
C ILE A 266 -16.82 0.81 -13.75
N THR A 267 -16.51 1.28 -12.55
CA THR A 267 -15.42 0.74 -11.72
C THR A 267 -15.77 0.51 -10.25
N PHE A 268 -17.02 0.70 -9.87
CA PHE A 268 -17.46 0.75 -8.47
C PHE A 268 -18.27 -0.49 -8.06
N THR A 269 -17.79 -1.68 -8.43
CA THR A 269 -18.44 -2.96 -8.15
C THR A 269 -18.75 -3.18 -6.66
N SER A 270 -17.87 -2.72 -5.76
CA SER A 270 -18.10 -2.79 -4.30
C SER A 270 -19.31 -1.97 -3.83
N SER A 271 -19.58 -0.83 -4.47
CA SER A 271 -20.75 0.01 -4.17
C SER A 271 -22.03 -0.69 -4.62
N ILE A 272 -22.02 -1.33 -5.80
CA ILE A 272 -23.15 -2.13 -6.29
C ILE A 272 -23.43 -3.30 -5.35
N ALA A 273 -22.39 -4.06 -4.96
CA ALA A 273 -22.53 -5.17 -4.03
C ALA A 273 -23.17 -4.73 -2.69
N THR A 274 -22.78 -3.55 -2.19
CA THR A 274 -23.33 -2.99 -0.96
C THR A 274 -24.77 -2.54 -1.13
N ALA A 275 -25.10 -1.89 -2.26
CA ALA A 275 -26.45 -1.45 -2.56
C ALA A 275 -27.41 -2.64 -2.75
N LEU A 276 -26.98 -3.69 -3.45
CA LEU A 276 -27.77 -4.89 -3.69
C LEU A 276 -28.17 -5.57 -2.37
N ARG A 277 -27.21 -5.74 -1.45
CA ARG A 277 -27.49 -6.31 -0.11
C ARG A 277 -28.43 -5.47 0.75
N ARG A 278 -28.47 -4.15 0.54
CA ARG A 278 -29.25 -3.22 1.38
C ARG A 278 -30.62 -2.86 0.81
N HIS A 279 -30.71 -2.73 -0.50
CA HIS A 279 -31.88 -2.17 -1.19
C HIS A 279 -32.49 -3.12 -2.23
N GLY A 280 -31.82 -4.24 -2.53
CA GLY A 280 -32.31 -5.24 -3.46
C GLY A 280 -32.13 -4.89 -4.94
N ASP A 281 -32.45 -5.87 -5.78
CA ASP A 281 -32.22 -5.88 -7.23
C ASP A 281 -32.91 -4.71 -7.96
N GLN A 282 -34.19 -4.49 -7.67
CA GLN A 282 -35.00 -3.47 -8.36
C GLN A 282 -34.43 -2.05 -8.23
N VAL A 283 -34.00 -1.66 -7.03
CA VAL A 283 -33.43 -0.33 -6.75
C VAL A 283 -32.09 -0.15 -7.47
N VAL A 284 -31.25 -1.20 -7.46
CA VAL A 284 -29.95 -1.18 -8.13
C VAL A 284 -30.12 -1.11 -9.66
N SER A 285 -31.02 -1.91 -10.22
CA SER A 285 -31.31 -1.93 -11.65
C SER A 285 -31.83 -0.58 -12.14
N ALA A 286 -32.76 0.04 -11.39
CA ALA A 286 -33.27 1.38 -11.71
C ALA A 286 -32.14 2.42 -11.71
N ALA A 287 -31.30 2.43 -10.67
CA ALA A 287 -30.17 3.37 -10.57
C ALA A 287 -29.15 3.20 -11.70
N LEU A 288 -28.78 1.97 -12.05
CA LEU A 288 -27.84 1.70 -13.15
C LEU A 288 -28.42 2.11 -14.50
N THR A 289 -29.70 1.79 -14.75
CA THR A 289 -30.39 2.13 -16.00
C THR A 289 -30.51 3.64 -16.17
N SER A 290 -30.95 4.38 -15.14
CA SER A 290 -31.01 5.84 -15.20
C SER A 290 -29.64 6.48 -15.42
N MET A 291 -28.58 5.92 -14.84
CA MET A 291 -27.22 6.41 -15.06
C MET A 291 -26.75 6.11 -16.50
N ALA A 292 -27.06 4.94 -17.05
CA ALA A 292 -26.72 4.59 -18.43
C ALA A 292 -27.42 5.49 -19.45
N GLU A 293 -28.70 5.79 -19.21
CA GLU A 293 -29.50 6.69 -20.05
C GLU A 293 -28.97 8.14 -19.99
N ALA A 294 -28.70 8.64 -18.78
CA ALA A 294 -28.24 10.01 -18.58
C ALA A 294 -26.91 10.30 -19.28
N PHE A 295 -26.00 9.33 -19.28
CA PHE A 295 -24.61 9.48 -19.72
C PHE A 295 -24.28 8.59 -20.93
N SER A 296 -25.26 8.30 -21.78
CA SER A 296 -25.04 7.55 -23.01
C SER A 296 -23.96 8.19 -23.88
N GLY A 297 -22.94 7.41 -24.24
CA GLY A 297 -21.80 7.87 -25.04
C GLY A 297 -20.77 8.75 -24.31
N THR A 298 -20.97 9.05 -23.01
CA THR A 298 -20.04 9.85 -22.21
C THR A 298 -19.46 9.06 -21.02
N MET A 299 -18.40 9.61 -20.42
CA MET A 299 -17.83 9.05 -19.20
C MET A 299 -18.45 9.73 -17.99
N VAL A 300 -18.99 8.92 -17.07
CA VAL A 300 -19.53 9.45 -15.81
C VAL A 300 -18.38 9.84 -14.87
N ALA A 301 -18.21 11.14 -14.65
CA ALA A 301 -17.35 11.63 -13.58
C ALA A 301 -17.95 11.26 -12.21
N GLN A 302 -17.11 10.84 -11.26
CA GLN A 302 -17.56 10.49 -9.91
C GLN A 302 -18.68 9.42 -9.85
N GLY A 303 -18.67 8.46 -10.80
CA GLY A 303 -19.77 7.49 -10.97
C GLY A 303 -20.22 6.76 -9.71
N SER A 304 -19.32 6.40 -8.78
CA SER A 304 -19.76 5.77 -7.52
C SER A 304 -20.60 6.69 -6.63
N SER A 305 -20.30 7.99 -6.60
CA SER A 305 -21.04 8.95 -5.78
C SER A 305 -22.41 9.23 -6.39
N VAL A 306 -22.47 9.36 -7.72
CA VAL A 306 -23.72 9.52 -8.48
C VAL A 306 -24.60 8.28 -8.31
N PHE A 307 -24.04 7.09 -8.48
CA PHE A 307 -24.75 5.83 -8.24
C PHE A 307 -25.33 5.76 -6.82
N ASN A 308 -24.53 6.04 -5.79
CA ASN A 308 -25.03 6.00 -4.41
C ASN A 308 -26.13 7.05 -4.15
N ALA A 309 -26.07 8.22 -4.79
CA ALA A 309 -27.14 9.23 -4.70
C ALA A 309 -28.45 8.72 -5.31
N LEU A 310 -28.38 8.05 -6.47
CA LEU A 310 -29.53 7.41 -7.10
C LEU A 310 -30.11 6.29 -6.24
N ILE A 311 -29.26 5.48 -5.60
CA ILE A 311 -29.71 4.46 -4.64
C ILE A 311 -30.53 5.09 -3.51
N LEU A 312 -30.05 6.18 -2.89
CA LEU A 312 -30.80 6.88 -1.83
C LEU A 312 -32.14 7.41 -2.35
N LEU A 313 -32.16 7.93 -3.58
CA LEU A 313 -33.35 8.51 -4.19
C LEU A 313 -34.39 7.45 -4.57
N PHE A 314 -33.99 6.30 -5.11
CA PHE A 314 -34.92 5.21 -5.43
C PHE A 314 -35.35 4.41 -4.19
N ALA A 315 -34.52 4.35 -3.14
CA ALA A 315 -34.90 3.73 -1.87
C ALA A 315 -35.94 4.55 -1.12
N GLU A 316 -35.87 5.88 -1.21
CA GLU A 316 -36.79 6.81 -0.54
C GLU A 316 -37.21 7.93 -1.51
N PRO A 317 -38.08 7.63 -2.48
CA PRO A 317 -38.45 8.59 -3.51
C PRO A 317 -39.23 9.77 -2.93
N PRO A 318 -38.90 11.02 -3.31
CA PRO A 318 -39.65 12.19 -2.85
C PRO A 318 -41.09 12.16 -3.41
N LYS A 319 -41.98 12.92 -2.77
CA LYS A 319 -43.38 13.01 -3.22
C LYS A 319 -43.44 13.60 -4.65
N GLY A 320 -44.14 12.91 -5.54
CA GLY A 320 -44.24 13.32 -6.95
C GLY A 320 -42.98 13.00 -7.76
N PHE A 321 -42.13 12.08 -7.27
CA PHE A 321 -40.97 11.60 -8.01
C PHE A 321 -41.39 10.99 -9.35
N ASP A 322 -40.87 11.61 -10.42
CA ASP A 322 -41.00 11.13 -11.80
C ASP A 322 -39.63 10.63 -12.29
N PRO A 323 -39.46 9.31 -12.52
CA PRO A 323 -38.22 8.75 -13.04
C PRO A 323 -37.78 9.36 -14.37
N ASP A 324 -38.71 9.80 -15.23
CA ASP A 324 -38.38 10.32 -16.57
C ASP A 324 -37.65 11.68 -16.48
N ALA A 325 -37.79 12.39 -15.36
CA ALA A 325 -37.09 13.64 -15.09
C ALA A 325 -35.63 13.44 -14.64
N LEU A 326 -35.19 12.21 -14.33
CA LEU A 326 -33.84 11.95 -13.82
C LEU A 326 -32.74 12.19 -14.85
N ALA A 327 -32.89 11.68 -16.08
CA ALA A 327 -31.82 11.78 -17.07
C ALA A 327 -31.50 13.24 -17.43
N PRO A 328 -32.49 14.13 -17.67
CA PRO A 328 -32.24 15.56 -17.83
C PRO A 328 -31.61 16.21 -16.59
N ALA A 329 -32.08 15.88 -15.38
CA ALA A 329 -31.54 16.44 -14.14
C ALA A 329 -30.07 16.05 -13.92
N LEU A 330 -29.73 14.78 -14.14
CA LEU A 330 -28.36 14.28 -14.04
C LEU A 330 -27.40 15.01 -14.99
N ARG A 331 -27.79 15.21 -16.25
CA ARG A 331 -26.99 15.98 -17.24
C ARG A 331 -26.80 17.43 -16.81
N ARG A 332 -27.85 18.06 -16.26
CA ARG A 332 -27.77 19.43 -15.75
C ARG A 332 -26.80 19.55 -14.57
N VAL A 333 -26.88 18.64 -13.60
CA VAL A 333 -25.96 18.66 -12.45
C VAL A 333 -24.52 18.38 -12.89
N ASP A 334 -24.30 17.45 -13.83
CA ASP A 334 -22.97 17.15 -14.36
C ASP A 334 -22.34 18.36 -15.08
N SER A 335 -23.14 19.15 -15.80
CA SER A 335 -22.67 20.39 -16.44
C SER A 335 -22.15 21.44 -15.44
N GLY A 336 -22.72 21.48 -14.24
CA GLY A 336 -22.19 22.27 -13.10
C GLY A 336 -21.00 21.61 -12.39
N GLY A 337 -20.72 20.36 -12.71
CA GLY A 337 -19.63 19.54 -12.22
C GLY A 337 -19.94 18.86 -10.90
N PHE A 338 -20.27 17.56 -10.92
CA PHE A 338 -20.46 16.76 -9.69
C PHE A 338 -19.32 16.90 -8.69
N ARG A 339 -18.08 16.99 -9.19
CA ARG A 339 -16.88 17.17 -8.39
C ARG A 339 -16.92 18.44 -7.53
N ASN A 340 -17.52 19.53 -8.02
CA ASN A 340 -17.59 20.79 -7.30
C ASN A 340 -18.50 20.69 -6.08
N ILE A 341 -19.62 19.96 -6.22
CA ILE A 341 -20.59 19.74 -5.15
C ILE A 341 -19.97 18.94 -4.00
N ILE A 342 -19.15 17.94 -4.34
CA ILE A 342 -18.62 16.99 -3.35
C ILE A 342 -17.18 17.27 -2.91
N ARG A 343 -16.57 18.37 -3.37
CA ARG A 343 -15.13 18.64 -3.23
C ARG A 343 -14.65 18.63 -1.79
N ASP A 344 -15.46 19.22 -0.91
CA ASP A 344 -15.07 19.49 0.48
C ASP A 344 -15.60 18.40 1.44
N LEU A 345 -16.24 17.35 0.90
CA LEU A 345 -16.80 16.22 1.65
C LEU A 345 -15.86 15.02 1.66
N GLN A 346 -15.72 14.36 2.81
CA GLN A 346 -14.81 13.22 2.99
C GLN A 346 -15.53 11.87 2.94
N GLY A 347 -16.78 11.79 3.43
CA GLY A 347 -17.54 10.54 3.53
C GLY A 347 -18.27 10.14 2.24
N SER A 348 -18.27 8.84 1.91
CA SER A 348 -19.02 8.34 0.74
C SER A 348 -20.54 8.57 0.85
N GLU A 349 -21.07 8.49 2.07
CA GLU A 349 -22.48 8.73 2.38
C GLU A 349 -22.82 10.23 2.32
N GLU A 350 -22.00 11.09 2.92
CA GLU A 350 -22.14 12.55 2.83
C GLU A 350 -22.20 13.03 1.37
N ARG A 351 -21.33 12.49 0.52
CA ARG A 351 -21.30 12.79 -0.92
C ARG A 351 -22.56 12.33 -1.63
N ALA A 352 -23.07 11.15 -1.29
CA ALA A 352 -24.30 10.61 -1.87
C ALA A 352 -25.50 11.49 -1.50
N VAL A 353 -25.60 11.92 -0.23
CA VAL A 353 -26.66 12.82 0.25
C VAL A 353 -26.58 14.19 -0.44
N ALA A 354 -25.39 14.79 -0.53
CA ALA A 354 -25.23 16.09 -1.18
C ALA A 354 -25.61 16.04 -2.67
N LEU A 355 -25.24 14.97 -3.38
CA LEU A 355 -25.61 14.76 -4.78
C LEU A 355 -27.10 14.47 -4.93
N ARG A 356 -27.71 13.69 -4.02
CA ARG A 356 -29.16 13.46 -4.01
C ARG A 356 -29.92 14.78 -3.96
N ILE A 357 -29.57 15.67 -3.02
CA ILE A 357 -30.20 16.99 -2.88
C ILE A 357 -30.06 17.81 -4.17
N ALA A 358 -28.87 17.81 -4.78
CA ALA A 358 -28.64 18.54 -6.02
C ALA A 358 -29.46 17.98 -7.21
N ILE A 359 -29.59 16.65 -7.30
CA ILE A 359 -30.40 15.98 -8.33
C ILE A 359 -31.88 16.31 -8.12
N GLU A 360 -32.39 16.17 -6.90
CA GLU A 360 -33.78 16.51 -6.57
C GLU A 360 -34.11 17.98 -6.91
N ALA A 361 -33.22 18.92 -6.56
CA ALA A 361 -33.38 20.32 -6.93
C ALA A 361 -33.41 20.53 -8.46
N ALA A 362 -32.55 19.83 -9.20
CA ALA A 362 -32.49 19.91 -10.65
C ALA A 362 -33.70 19.28 -11.36
N MET A 363 -34.37 18.31 -10.72
CA MET A 363 -35.63 17.72 -11.22
C MET A 363 -36.80 18.68 -11.11
N LEU A 364 -36.79 19.61 -10.16
CA LEU A 364 -37.84 20.63 -9.97
C LEU A 364 -37.72 21.82 -10.94
N CYS A 365 -36.60 21.96 -11.65
CA CYS A 365 -36.43 22.99 -12.66
C CYS A 365 -37.13 22.58 -13.97
N GLU A 366 -37.98 23.46 -14.52
CA GLU A 366 -38.64 23.24 -15.81
C GLU A 366 -37.62 22.89 -16.92
N PRO A 367 -37.99 22.01 -17.87
CA PRO A 367 -37.11 21.68 -18.99
C PRO A 367 -36.78 22.96 -19.77
N ILE A 368 -35.49 23.17 -20.04
CA ILE A 368 -35.07 24.20 -20.98
C ILE A 368 -35.57 23.73 -22.33
N VAL A 369 -36.59 24.39 -22.88
CA VAL A 369 -37.01 24.19 -24.26
C VAL A 369 -35.84 24.64 -25.12
N GLU A 370 -35.03 23.69 -25.60
CA GLU A 370 -34.06 23.96 -26.64
C GLU A 370 -34.85 24.39 -27.88
N ALA A 371 -34.74 25.67 -28.24
CA ALA A 371 -35.31 26.21 -29.47
C ALA A 371 -34.62 25.51 -30.66
N ALA A 372 -35.46 24.99 -31.56
CA ALA A 372 -35.14 24.16 -32.72
C ALA A 372 -34.13 24.77 -33.70
#